data_AF-A0A535GWQ0-F1
#
_entry.id   AF-A0A535GWQ0-F1
#
_cell.length_a   1.000
_cell.length_b   1.000
_cell.length_c   1.000
_cell.angle_alpha   90.00
_cell.angle_beta   90.00
_cell.angle_gamma   90.00
#
_symmetry.space_group_name_H-M   'P 1'
#
loop_
_entity.id
_entity.type
_entity.pdbx_description
1 polymer ?
#
loop_
_entity_poly.entity_id
_entity_poly.type
_entity_poly.pdbx_seq_one_letter_code
_entity_poly.pdbx_strand_id
1 'polypeptide(L)'
;MPFDARAAGTLRVIERLAGSASTDFGVPAAIAKRDTTSVPAAEGKRLASLVQAAWAVYERILAGAPAELRKGPRGGGRDRDKIADHVLAAEGAYVRKLGLRLEPPARDDRRGLAEFRAAITQTLQRPSTGTPLVEKGWPQRYAARRIAWHALDHAWEIQDRSDAGKA
;
A
#
# COMPACT_ATOMS: atom_id res chain seq x y z
N MET A 1 -13.88 -8.81 13.74
CA MET A 1 -13.31 -10.14 14.08
C MET A 1 -11.90 -9.93 14.56
N PRO A 2 -11.56 -10.20 15.84
CA PRO A 2 -10.17 -10.23 16.26
C PRO A 2 -9.48 -11.40 15.55
N PHE A 3 -8.30 -11.14 14.97
CA PHE A 3 -7.47 -12.17 14.36
C PHE A 3 -6.83 -12.96 15.51
N ASP A 4 -7.27 -14.21 15.73
CA ASP A 4 -6.61 -15.07 16.71
C ASP A 4 -5.26 -15.51 16.13
N ALA A 5 -4.18 -14.86 16.57
CA ALA A 5 -2.83 -15.18 16.15
C ALA A 5 -2.42 -16.62 16.50
N ARG A 6 -3.10 -17.28 17.45
CA ARG A 6 -2.88 -18.69 17.81
C ARG A 6 -3.62 -19.67 16.88
N ALA A 7 -4.63 -19.21 16.15
CA ALA A 7 -5.33 -20.01 15.15
C ALA A 7 -4.46 -20.26 13.90
N ALA A 8 -3.47 -19.41 13.65
CA ALA A 8 -2.36 -19.75 12.78
C ALA A 8 -1.49 -20.76 13.54
N GLY A 9 -1.51 -22.03 13.13
CA GLY A 9 -0.61 -23.05 13.69
C GLY A 9 0.87 -22.67 13.54
N THR A 10 1.78 -23.63 13.75
CA THR A 10 3.22 -23.37 13.67
C THR A 10 3.62 -22.79 12.31
N LEU A 11 3.99 -21.50 12.27
CA LEU A 11 4.43 -20.83 11.06
C LEU A 11 5.88 -21.23 10.73
N ARG A 12 6.12 -21.70 9.51
CA ARG A 12 7.47 -21.99 9.01
C ARG A 12 8.05 -20.76 8.33
N VAL A 13 9.17 -20.26 8.84
CA VAL A 13 9.93 -19.19 8.19
C VAL A 13 10.58 -19.74 6.91
N ILE A 14 10.19 -19.20 5.76
CA ILE A 14 10.71 -19.62 4.44
C ILE A 14 11.85 -18.73 3.93
N GLU A 15 12.00 -17.53 4.50
CA GLU A 15 12.98 -16.54 4.07
C GLU A 15 13.24 -15.53 5.21
N ARG A 16 14.48 -15.04 5.29
CA ARG A 16 14.87 -13.90 6.14
C ARG A 16 15.64 -12.93 5.25
N LEU A 17 15.30 -11.64 5.37
CA LEU A 17 15.93 -10.55 4.62
C LEU A 17 16.56 -9.58 5.61
N ALA A 18 17.65 -8.94 5.21
CA ALA A 18 18.21 -7.84 5.98
C ALA A 18 17.21 -6.68 6.02
N GLY A 19 17.02 -6.11 7.20
CA GLY A 19 16.21 -4.91 7.38
C GLY A 19 16.92 -3.67 6.83
N SER A 20 16.19 -2.56 6.83
CA SER A 20 16.71 -1.22 6.58
C SER A 20 16.29 -0.29 7.72
N ALA A 21 16.68 0.98 7.67
CA ALA A 21 16.18 1.99 8.61
C ALA A 21 14.65 2.12 8.62
N SER A 22 13.95 1.63 7.59
CA SER A 22 12.48 1.65 7.53
C SER A 22 11.83 0.41 8.15
N THR A 23 12.61 -0.61 8.53
CA THR A 23 12.09 -1.86 9.10
C THR A 23 11.43 -1.65 10.46
N ASP A 24 11.96 -0.74 11.28
CA ASP A 24 11.37 -0.41 12.59
C ASP A 24 9.99 0.26 12.46
N PHE A 25 9.66 0.78 11.27
CA PHE A 25 8.35 1.32 10.91
C PHE A 25 7.46 0.30 10.19
N GLY A 26 7.83 -0.99 10.19
CA GLY A 26 7.06 -2.06 9.56
C GLY A 26 7.12 -2.08 8.03
N VAL A 27 7.93 -1.21 7.39
CA VAL A 27 8.00 -1.13 5.93
C VAL A 27 8.63 -2.40 5.35
N PRO A 28 7.93 -3.16 4.48
CA PRO A 28 8.48 -4.38 3.89
C PRO A 28 9.34 -4.04 2.65
N ALA A 29 10.43 -3.30 2.86
CA ALA A 29 11.21 -2.63 1.80
C ALA A 29 12.08 -3.58 0.95
N ALA A 30 12.56 -4.68 1.52
CA ALA A 30 13.40 -5.63 0.79
C ALA A 30 12.55 -6.44 -0.21
N ILE A 31 13.09 -6.69 -1.42
CA ILE A 31 12.49 -7.59 -2.40
C ILE A 31 12.77 -9.03 -1.96
N ALA A 32 11.70 -9.82 -1.78
CA ALA A 32 11.79 -11.21 -1.38
C ALA A 32 12.00 -12.13 -2.60
N LYS A 33 12.55 -13.33 -2.40
CA LYS A 33 12.68 -14.34 -3.48
C LYS A 33 11.35 -14.64 -4.16
N ARG A 34 10.24 -14.61 -3.42
CA ARG A 34 8.90 -14.84 -4.00
C ARG A 34 8.49 -13.70 -4.94
N ASP A 35 8.94 -12.47 -4.69
CA ASP A 35 8.55 -11.31 -5.49
C ASP A 35 9.08 -11.39 -6.93
N THR A 36 10.18 -12.11 -7.15
CA THR A 36 10.83 -12.27 -8.45
C THR A 36 10.39 -13.52 -9.21
N THR A 37 9.36 -14.21 -8.75
CA THR A 37 8.78 -15.37 -9.44
C THR A 37 7.73 -14.96 -10.46
N SER A 38 7.53 -15.80 -11.48
CA SER A 38 6.50 -15.54 -12.49
C SER A 38 5.10 -15.41 -11.88
N VAL A 39 4.30 -14.58 -12.55
CA VAL A 39 2.93 -14.27 -12.19
C VAL A 39 2.04 -14.63 -13.39
N PRO A 40 1.30 -15.74 -13.31
CA PRO A 40 0.28 -16.07 -14.29
C PRO A 40 -0.88 -15.06 -14.26
N ALA A 41 -1.66 -14.98 -15.34
CA ALA A 41 -2.77 -14.04 -15.47
C ALA A 41 -3.76 -14.08 -14.28
N ALA A 42 -4.13 -15.28 -13.81
CA ALA A 42 -5.06 -15.44 -12.69
C ALA A 42 -4.53 -14.83 -11.39
N GLU A 43 -3.24 -15.02 -11.12
CA GLU A 43 -2.59 -14.46 -9.95
C GLU A 43 -2.39 -12.94 -10.10
N GLY A 44 -2.05 -12.45 -11.30
CA GLY A 44 -1.99 -11.02 -11.57
C GLY A 44 -3.33 -10.34 -11.26
N LYS A 45 -4.45 -10.90 -11.75
CA LYS A 45 -5.80 -10.42 -11.43
C LYS A 45 -6.04 -10.39 -9.92
N ARG A 46 -5.64 -11.44 -9.21
CA ARG A 46 -5.76 -11.51 -7.74
C ARG A 46 -4.94 -10.42 -7.04
N LEU A 47 -3.70 -10.16 -7.47
CA LEU A 47 -2.86 -9.08 -6.93
C LEU A 47 -3.52 -7.72 -7.14
N ALA A 48 -4.03 -7.46 -8.34
CA ALA A 48 -4.77 -6.23 -8.64
C ALA A 48 -6.00 -6.07 -7.74
N SER A 49 -6.79 -7.13 -7.55
CA SER A 49 -7.96 -7.11 -6.65
C SER A 49 -7.60 -6.86 -5.19
N LEU A 50 -6.48 -7.41 -4.70
CA LEU A 50 -6.01 -7.13 -3.33
C LEU A 50 -5.60 -5.66 -3.14
N VAL A 51 -4.94 -5.07 -4.14
CA VAL A 51 -4.59 -3.64 -4.11
C VAL A 51 -5.86 -2.77 -4.15
N GLN A 52 -6.83 -3.11 -4.99
CA GLN A 52 -8.13 -2.41 -5.03
C GLN A 52 -8.86 -2.50 -3.69
N ALA A 53 -8.87 -3.68 -3.06
CA ALA A 53 -9.49 -3.87 -1.75
C ALA A 53 -8.78 -3.04 -0.67
N ALA A 54 -7.45 -2.96 -0.70
CA ALA A 54 -6.68 -2.11 0.21
C ALA A 54 -7.05 -0.62 0.06
N TRP A 55 -7.14 -0.12 -1.18
CA TRP A 55 -7.61 1.24 -1.43
C TRP A 55 -9.05 1.48 -0.98
N ALA A 56 -9.96 0.53 -1.21
CA ALA A 56 -11.35 0.67 -0.77
C ALA A 56 -11.46 0.76 0.78
N VAL A 57 -10.61 0.03 1.51
CA VAL A 57 -10.52 0.15 2.97
C VAL A 57 -9.97 1.52 3.38
N TYR A 58 -8.88 1.93 2.74
CA TYR A 58 -8.26 3.24 2.97
C TYR A 58 -9.23 4.40 2.72
N GLU A 59 -9.91 4.42 1.57
CA GLU A 59 -10.88 5.45 1.20
C GLU A 59 -12.06 5.51 2.19
N ARG A 60 -12.56 4.36 2.63
CA ARG A 60 -13.64 4.30 3.63
C ARG A 60 -13.21 4.93 4.96
N ILE A 61 -12.02 4.59 5.44
CA ILE A 61 -11.49 5.13 6.70
C ILE A 61 -11.22 6.63 6.56
N LEU A 62 -10.59 7.04 5.46
CA LEU A 62 -10.31 8.44 5.17
C LEU A 62 -11.60 9.28 5.15
N ALA A 63 -12.68 8.78 4.54
CA ALA A 63 -13.96 9.47 4.47
C ALA A 63 -14.66 9.62 5.84
N GLY A 64 -14.41 8.68 6.77
CA GLY A 64 -15.00 8.70 8.11
C GLY A 64 -14.18 9.46 9.17
N ALA A 65 -12.92 9.81 8.87
CA ALA A 65 -12.02 10.40 9.83
C ALA A 65 -12.19 11.94 9.97
N PRO A 66 -12.01 12.51 11.18
CA PRO A 66 -11.94 13.95 11.38
C PRO A 66 -10.72 14.54 10.66
N ALA A 67 -10.77 15.83 10.33
CA ALA A 67 -9.65 16.51 9.68
C ALA A 67 -8.40 16.51 10.57
N GLU A 68 -8.57 16.83 11.86
CA GLU A 68 -7.51 16.78 12.87
C GLU A 68 -7.47 15.41 13.53
N LEU A 69 -6.26 14.85 13.62
CA LEU A 69 -6.03 13.55 14.22
C LEU A 69 -5.25 13.69 15.52
N ARG A 70 -5.53 12.82 16.50
CA ARG A 70 -4.80 12.77 17.78
C ARG A 70 -3.29 12.71 17.53
N LYS A 71 -2.54 13.57 18.22
CA LYS A 71 -1.08 13.66 18.08
C LYS A 71 -0.38 12.62 18.94
N GLY A 72 0.86 12.26 18.56
CA GLY A 72 1.70 11.39 19.36
C GLY A 72 2.23 12.06 20.64
N PRO A 73 2.91 11.33 21.54
CA PRO A 73 3.37 11.84 22.84
C PRO A 73 4.25 13.08 22.79
N ARG A 74 4.92 13.33 21.66
CA ARG A 74 5.78 14.51 21.43
C ARG A 74 5.12 15.56 20.50
N GLY A 75 3.79 15.54 20.37
CA GLY A 75 3.02 16.46 19.53
C GLY A 75 3.12 16.24 18.01
N GLY A 76 3.90 15.25 17.56
CA GLY A 76 4.06 14.93 16.13
C GLY A 76 2.87 14.18 15.53
N GLY A 77 2.81 14.16 14.19
CA GLY A 77 1.82 13.41 13.41
C GLY A 77 1.10 14.28 12.37
N ARG A 78 1.03 13.79 11.14
CA ARG A 78 0.24 14.45 10.07
C ARG A 78 -1.25 14.37 10.39
N ASP A 79 -1.98 15.38 9.97
CA ASP A 79 -3.45 15.36 9.97
C ASP A 79 -3.97 14.63 8.73
N ARG A 80 -5.25 14.27 8.76
CA ARG A 80 -5.89 13.36 7.78
C ARG A 80 -5.53 13.71 6.34
N ASP A 81 -5.70 14.98 5.97
CA ASP A 81 -5.49 15.42 4.59
C ASP A 81 -4.01 15.40 4.20
N LYS A 82 -3.10 15.71 5.14
CA LYS A 82 -1.64 15.58 4.90
C LYS A 82 -1.20 14.12 4.77
N ILE A 83 -1.87 13.19 5.43
CA ILE A 83 -1.67 11.74 5.20
C ILE A 83 -2.16 11.38 3.80
N ALA A 84 -3.33 11.88 3.39
CA ALA A 84 -3.86 11.61 2.06
C ALA A 84 -2.96 12.13 0.93
N ASP A 85 -2.44 13.35 1.07
CA ASP A 85 -1.46 13.92 0.14
C ASP A 85 -0.19 13.07 0.08
N HIS A 86 0.27 12.56 1.23
CA HIS A 86 1.43 11.67 1.29
C HIS A 86 1.20 10.35 0.56
N VAL A 87 0.04 9.71 0.75
CA VAL A 87 -0.33 8.47 0.05
C VAL A 87 -0.33 8.69 -1.47
N LEU A 88 -1.00 9.75 -1.93
CA LEU A 88 -1.10 10.05 -3.35
C LEU A 88 0.26 10.41 -3.98
N ALA A 89 1.09 11.19 -3.28
CA ALA A 89 2.45 11.50 -3.72
C ALA A 89 3.33 10.24 -3.82
N ALA A 90 3.20 9.30 -2.88
CA ALA A 90 3.92 8.04 -2.94
C ALA A 90 3.45 7.17 -4.12
N GLU A 91 2.15 7.07 -4.36
CA GLU A 91 1.61 6.39 -5.55
C GLU A 91 2.16 7.01 -6.85
N GLY A 92 2.30 8.34 -6.90
CA GLY A 92 2.98 9.07 -7.97
C GLY A 92 4.45 8.68 -8.19
N ALA A 93 5.19 8.42 -7.11
CA ALA A 93 6.55 7.88 -7.23
C ALA A 93 6.55 6.42 -7.70
N TYR A 94 5.56 5.63 -7.29
CA TYR A 94 5.47 4.20 -7.60
C TYR A 94 5.08 3.92 -9.04
N VAL A 95 4.25 4.77 -9.68
CA VAL A 95 3.87 4.57 -11.10
C VAL A 95 5.10 4.52 -12.02
N ARG A 96 6.15 5.30 -11.74
CA ARG A 96 7.40 5.25 -12.50
C ARG A 96 8.11 3.90 -12.37
N LYS A 97 8.04 3.26 -11.20
CA LYS A 97 8.59 1.90 -10.96
C LYS A 97 7.80 0.80 -11.67
N LEU A 98 6.56 1.09 -12.06
CA LEU A 98 5.70 0.24 -12.88
C LEU A 98 5.83 0.52 -14.38
N GLY A 99 6.68 1.48 -14.79
CA GLY A 99 6.83 1.88 -16.19
C GLY A 99 5.73 2.82 -16.71
N LEU A 100 4.85 3.30 -15.83
CA LEU A 100 3.80 4.25 -16.17
C LEU A 100 4.34 5.68 -16.10
N ARG A 101 3.92 6.53 -17.04
CA ARG A 101 4.22 7.97 -17.06
C ARG A 101 2.94 8.75 -16.78
N LEU A 102 2.48 8.65 -15.53
CA LEU A 102 1.28 9.32 -15.05
C LEU A 102 1.67 10.35 -14.00
N GLU A 103 0.97 11.46 -14.00
CA GLU A 103 1.02 12.43 -12.90
C GLU A 103 -0.14 12.15 -11.95
N PRO A 104 0.05 12.22 -10.62
CA PRO A 104 -1.04 12.11 -9.67
C PRO A 104 -2.09 13.21 -9.92
N PRO A 105 -3.38 12.87 -9.95
CA PRO A 105 -4.45 13.86 -10.06
C PRO A 105 -4.56 14.69 -8.77
N ALA A 106 -5.40 15.73 -8.79
CA ALA A 106 -5.79 16.42 -7.55
C ALA A 106 -6.54 15.45 -6.62
N ARG A 107 -6.38 15.60 -5.31
CA ARG A 107 -6.99 14.71 -4.31
C ARG A 107 -8.53 14.69 -4.37
N ASP A 108 -9.13 15.80 -4.73
CA ASP A 108 -10.57 15.97 -4.88
C ASP A 108 -11.10 15.59 -6.27
N ASP A 109 -10.24 15.35 -7.25
CA ASP A 109 -10.59 14.79 -8.56
C ASP A 109 -10.83 13.28 -8.45
N ARG A 110 -12.06 12.93 -8.06
CA ARG A 110 -12.50 11.52 -7.93
C ARG A 110 -12.34 10.73 -9.22
N ARG A 111 -12.59 11.35 -10.38
CA ARG A 111 -12.51 10.67 -11.67
C ARG A 111 -11.05 10.41 -12.03
N GLY A 112 -10.21 11.44 -11.93
CA GLY A 112 -8.78 11.31 -12.16
C GLY A 112 -8.15 10.26 -11.23
N LEU A 113 -8.53 10.23 -9.96
CA LEU A 113 -8.03 9.24 -9.00
C LEU A 113 -8.42 7.81 -9.39
N ALA A 114 -9.67 7.61 -9.82
CA ALA A 114 -10.15 6.32 -10.30
C ALA A 114 -9.38 5.87 -11.56
N GLU A 115 -9.18 6.76 -12.54
CA GLU A 115 -8.42 6.48 -13.77
C GLU A 115 -6.95 6.17 -13.47
N PHE A 116 -6.32 6.94 -12.58
CA PHE A 116 -4.94 6.76 -12.14
C PHE A 116 -4.72 5.39 -11.47
N ARG A 117 -5.58 5.04 -10.51
CA ARG A 117 -5.54 3.73 -9.81
C ARG A 117 -5.92 2.57 -10.73
N ALA A 118 -6.83 2.79 -11.68
CA ALA A 118 -7.15 1.81 -12.71
C ALA A 118 -5.91 1.49 -13.56
N ALA A 119 -5.15 2.48 -14.01
CA ALA A 119 -3.92 2.24 -14.77
C ALA A 119 -2.88 1.41 -13.99
N ILE A 120 -2.72 1.66 -12.69
CA ILE A 120 -1.87 0.85 -11.82
C ILE A 120 -2.35 -0.62 -11.81
N THR A 121 -3.64 -0.85 -11.53
CA THR A 121 -4.18 -2.22 -11.45
C THR A 121 -4.17 -2.94 -12.79
N GLN A 122 -4.34 -2.22 -13.90
CA GLN A 122 -4.21 -2.77 -15.25
C GLN A 122 -2.79 -3.26 -15.56
N THR A 123 -1.76 -2.63 -14.99
CA THR A 123 -0.38 -3.14 -15.06
C THR A 123 -0.19 -4.35 -14.15
N LEU A 124 -0.74 -4.31 -12.93
CA LEU A 124 -0.62 -5.41 -11.97
C LEU A 124 -1.38 -6.69 -12.35
N GLN A 125 -2.41 -6.59 -13.21
CA GLN A 125 -3.17 -7.78 -13.64
C GLN A 125 -2.52 -8.58 -14.77
N ARG A 126 -1.55 -8.00 -15.49
CA ARG A 126 -0.92 -8.65 -16.65
C ARG A 126 -0.01 -9.80 -16.20
N PRO A 127 0.16 -10.86 -17.01
CA PRO A 127 1.21 -11.84 -16.75
C PRO A 127 2.59 -11.19 -16.65
N SER A 128 3.45 -11.73 -15.79
CA SER A 128 4.83 -11.28 -15.61
C SER A 128 5.76 -12.48 -15.46
N THR A 129 6.99 -12.34 -15.94
CA THR A 129 8.08 -13.30 -15.71
C THR A 129 8.66 -13.21 -14.29
N GLY A 130 8.27 -12.19 -13.51
CA GLY A 130 8.82 -11.90 -12.19
C GLY A 130 10.03 -10.96 -12.20
N THR A 131 10.54 -10.62 -13.39
CA THR A 131 11.55 -9.57 -13.52
C THR A 131 10.94 -8.18 -13.28
N PRO A 132 11.75 -7.15 -12.99
CA PRO A 132 11.27 -5.78 -12.95
C PRO A 132 10.49 -5.39 -14.21
N LEU A 133 9.39 -4.65 -14.05
CA LEU A 133 8.51 -4.25 -15.17
C LEU A 133 9.17 -3.25 -16.12
N VAL A 134 10.16 -2.51 -15.63
CA VAL A 134 11.04 -1.61 -16.40
C VAL A 134 12.44 -1.64 -15.79
N GLU A 135 13.43 -1.13 -16.52
CA GLU A 135 14.79 -0.96 -16.00
C GLU A 135 14.76 -0.15 -14.68
N LYS A 136 15.42 -0.64 -13.63
CA LYS A 136 15.41 -0.05 -12.27
C LYS A 136 13.99 0.08 -11.64
N GLY A 137 13.01 -0.60 -12.22
CA GLY A 137 11.64 -0.72 -11.73
C GLY A 137 11.49 -1.79 -10.67
N TRP A 138 10.25 -2.21 -10.44
CA TRP A 138 9.91 -3.22 -9.44
C TRP A 138 9.37 -4.51 -10.06
N PRO A 139 9.65 -5.68 -9.45
CA PRO A 139 8.86 -6.88 -9.69
C PRO A 139 7.40 -6.64 -9.34
N GLN A 140 6.49 -7.25 -10.12
CA GLN A 140 5.05 -7.02 -9.99
C GLN A 140 4.49 -7.37 -8.61
N ARG A 141 4.92 -8.50 -8.04
CA ARG A 141 4.50 -8.93 -6.69
C ARG A 141 4.95 -7.95 -5.61
N TYR A 142 6.20 -7.48 -5.71
CA TYR A 142 6.73 -6.46 -4.80
C TYR A 142 5.89 -5.18 -4.87
N ALA A 143 5.60 -4.70 -6.09
CA ALA A 143 4.82 -3.49 -6.26
C ALA A 143 3.41 -3.62 -5.66
N ALA A 144 2.71 -4.72 -5.94
CA ALA A 144 1.38 -4.97 -5.40
C ALA A 144 1.37 -4.96 -3.86
N ARG A 145 2.28 -5.70 -3.20
CA ARG A 145 2.32 -5.73 -1.73
C ARG A 145 2.81 -4.41 -1.13
N ARG A 146 3.71 -3.68 -1.78
CA ARG A 146 4.23 -2.39 -1.28
C ARG A 146 3.15 -1.30 -1.32
N ILE A 147 2.34 -1.29 -2.38
CA ILE A 147 1.20 -0.37 -2.53
C ILE A 147 0.10 -0.72 -1.54
N ALA A 148 -0.32 -1.99 -1.48
CA ALA A 148 -1.37 -2.43 -0.56
C ALA A 148 -0.99 -2.20 0.91
N TRP A 149 0.25 -2.54 1.30
CA TRP A 149 0.76 -2.24 2.64
C TRP A 149 0.71 -0.74 2.94
N HIS A 150 1.17 0.11 2.01
CA HIS A 150 1.23 1.56 2.25
C HIS A 150 -0.15 2.19 2.46
N ALA A 151 -1.13 1.78 1.65
CA ALA A 151 -2.50 2.24 1.80
C ALA A 151 -3.10 1.78 3.14
N LEU A 152 -2.92 0.50 3.51
CA LEU A 152 -3.48 -0.04 4.76
C LEU A 152 -2.78 0.50 6.01
N ASP A 153 -1.47 0.65 5.97
CA ASP A 153 -0.67 1.23 7.06
C ASP A 153 -1.19 2.63 7.41
N HIS A 154 -1.39 3.49 6.41
CA HIS A 154 -1.98 4.82 6.63
C HIS A 154 -3.48 4.79 6.92
N ALA A 155 -4.21 3.80 6.42
CA ALA A 155 -5.61 3.62 6.82
C ALA A 155 -5.71 3.37 8.33
N TRP A 156 -4.87 2.47 8.86
CA TRP A 156 -4.85 2.15 10.28
C TRP A 156 -4.23 3.26 11.12
N GLU A 157 -3.21 3.98 10.62
CA GLU A 157 -2.73 5.21 11.26
C GLU A 157 -3.87 6.22 11.45
N ILE A 158 -4.67 6.45 10.41
CA ILE A 158 -5.82 7.34 10.47
C ILE A 158 -6.85 6.81 11.47
N GLN A 159 -7.20 5.52 11.39
CA GLN A 159 -8.20 4.90 12.27
C GLN A 159 -7.81 5.02 13.74
N ASP A 160 -6.59 4.60 14.10
CA ASP A 160 -6.10 4.61 15.48
C ASP A 160 -6.04 6.02 16.08
N ARG A 161 -5.83 7.03 15.22
CA ARG A 161 -5.73 8.44 15.63
C ARG A 161 -7.04 9.22 15.48
N SER A 162 -8.07 8.61 14.90
CA SER A 162 -9.42 9.20 14.77
C SER A 162 -10.25 9.03 16.05
N ASP A 163 -9.96 8.00 16.85
CA ASP A 163 -10.64 7.79 18.12
C ASP A 163 -10.29 8.92 19.09
N ALA A 164 -11.31 9.71 19.43
CA ALA A 164 -11.32 10.47 20.67
C ALA A 164 -11.32 9.44 21.79
N GLY A 165 -10.13 9.13 22.34
CA GLY A 165 -10.05 8.36 23.57
C GLY A 165 -11.06 8.96 24.56
N LYS A 166 -11.90 8.11 25.16
CA LYS A 166 -12.73 8.51 26.30
C LYS A 166 -11.80 9.24 27.27
N ALA A 167 -11.99 10.55 27.39
CA ALA A 167 -11.41 11.37 28.44
C ALA A 167 -12.03 10.95 29.78
#